data_AF-A0A7V8AB35-F1
#
_entry.id   AF-A0A7V8AB35-F1
#
_cell.length_a   1.000
_cell.length_b   1.000
_cell.length_c   1.000
_cell.angle_alpha   90.00
_cell.angle_beta   90.00
_cell.angle_gamma   90.00
#
_symmetry.space_group_name_H-M   'P 1'
#
loop_
_entity.id
_entity.type
_entity.pdbx_description
1 polymer ?
#
loop_
_entity_poly.entity_id
_entity_poly.type
_entity_poly.pdbx_seq_one_letter_code
_entity_poly.pdbx_strand_id
1 'polypeptide(L)'
;MVIAVLGETPYAETKGDAAFPTALNHSLRHPNDQAVLDRISGRGVPVVSVLYSGRTLYANSLINKSNAFVAAFLPGSEAAGITDVLFRNARGQVAHNFSGKLSFPWPSNACPPATNAPQTNYRPLFNYGYGLDYLSRNNIGVLPIDRRTTCPSAQ
;
A
#
# COMPACT_ATOMS: atom_id res chain seq x y z
N MET A 1 -16.61 2.48 11.51
CA MET A 1 -15.45 2.42 10.59
C MET A 1 -14.20 2.32 11.43
N VAL A 2 -13.19 1.58 10.98
CA VAL A 2 -11.85 1.54 11.58
C VAL A 2 -10.86 2.11 10.58
N ILE A 3 -10.00 3.02 11.03
CA ILE A 3 -8.83 3.47 10.27
C ILE A 3 -7.61 2.73 10.86
N ALA A 4 -7.03 1.82 10.08
CA ALA A 4 -5.84 1.08 10.47
C ALA A 4 -4.61 1.75 9.87
N VAL A 5 -3.74 2.28 10.71
CA VAL A 5 -2.45 2.86 10.28
C VAL A 5 -1.39 1.77 10.38
N LEU A 6 -0.78 1.44 9.25
CA LEU A 6 0.18 0.36 9.04
C LEU A 6 1.49 0.95 8.54
N GLY A 7 2.63 0.25 8.64
CA GLY A 7 3.83 0.79 8.03
C GLY A 7 5.14 0.04 8.24
N GLU A 8 6.12 0.44 7.44
CA GLU A 8 7.52 0.06 7.65
C GLU A 8 8.06 0.72 8.93
N THR A 9 9.02 0.08 9.59
CA THR A 9 9.80 0.73 10.65
C THR A 9 10.75 1.77 10.03
N PRO A 10 11.04 2.90 10.69
CA PRO A 10 11.98 3.89 10.17
C PRO A 10 13.36 3.29 9.87
N TYR A 11 13.97 3.72 8.76
CA TYR A 11 15.31 3.32 8.34
C TYR A 11 16.00 4.44 7.57
N ALA A 12 17.33 4.37 7.48
CA ALA A 12 18.14 5.26 6.66
C ALA A 12 19.28 4.48 5.99
N GLU A 13 19.64 4.91 4.78
CA GLU A 13 20.75 4.36 3.99
C GLU A 13 20.69 2.82 3.90
N THR A 14 21.80 2.14 4.22
CA THR A 14 21.95 0.68 4.14
C THR A 14 20.99 -0.09 5.05
N LYS A 15 20.44 0.55 6.10
CA LYS A 15 19.41 -0.08 6.95
C LYS A 15 18.08 -0.23 6.22
N GLY A 16 17.88 0.51 5.13
CA GLY A 16 16.72 0.39 4.26
C GLY A 16 16.84 -0.70 3.20
N ASP A 17 18.00 -1.33 3.05
CA ASP A 17 18.21 -2.32 1.99
C ASP A 17 17.38 -3.57 2.27
N ALA A 18 16.54 -3.94 1.30
CA ALA A 18 15.88 -5.22 1.29
C ALA A 18 16.87 -6.25 0.74
N ALA A 19 17.59 -6.93 1.63
CA ALA A 19 18.58 -7.92 1.25
C ALA A 19 17.96 -9.01 0.38
N PHE A 20 18.47 -9.18 -0.85
CA PHE A 20 18.20 -10.34 -1.67
C PHE A 20 18.59 -11.62 -0.89
N PRO A 21 17.80 -12.71 -0.94
CA PRO A 21 16.62 -12.93 -1.77
C PRO A 21 15.30 -12.55 -1.09
N THR A 22 15.27 -11.78 -0.01
CA THR A 22 14.03 -11.53 0.74
C THR A 22 12.96 -10.83 -0.10
N ALA A 23 11.75 -11.37 -0.13
CA ALA A 23 10.63 -10.76 -0.85
C ALA A 23 10.22 -9.40 -0.26
N LEU A 24 9.73 -8.50 -1.11
CA LEU A 24 9.20 -7.17 -0.75
C LEU A 24 7.72 -7.23 -0.36
N ASN A 25 7.34 -8.25 0.41
CA ASN A 25 5.99 -8.46 0.91
C ASN A 25 5.81 -7.79 2.29
N HIS A 26 4.90 -6.82 2.39
CA HIS A 26 4.68 -6.08 3.64
C HIS A 26 4.25 -6.99 4.78
N SER A 27 3.24 -7.84 4.57
CA SER A 27 2.70 -8.72 5.61
C SER A 27 3.72 -9.74 6.11
N LEU A 28 4.69 -10.13 5.27
CA LEU A 28 5.79 -11.02 5.69
C LEU A 28 6.78 -10.28 6.61
N ARG A 29 7.10 -9.03 6.28
CA ARG A 29 8.09 -8.21 7.01
C ARG A 29 7.51 -7.56 8.27
N HIS A 30 6.21 -7.30 8.27
CA HIS A 30 5.45 -6.65 9.33
C HIS A 30 4.19 -7.48 9.65
N PRO A 31 4.33 -8.70 10.22
CA PRO A 31 3.21 -9.60 10.44
C PRO A 31 2.16 -9.07 11.42
N ASN A 32 2.55 -8.14 12.30
CA ASN A 32 1.61 -7.51 13.24
C ASN A 32 0.55 -6.65 12.51
N ASP A 33 0.93 -5.98 11.41
CA ASP A 33 0.01 -5.17 10.60
C ASP A 33 -1.06 -6.06 9.94
N GLN A 34 -0.62 -7.22 9.41
CA GLN A 34 -1.52 -8.24 8.89
C GLN A 34 -2.47 -8.74 9.99
N ALA A 35 -1.95 -9.05 11.18
CA ALA A 35 -2.74 -9.55 12.29
C ALA A 35 -3.79 -8.55 12.78
N VAL A 36 -3.51 -7.24 12.71
CA VAL A 36 -4.52 -6.20 12.99
C VAL A 36 -5.67 -6.30 11.99
N LEU A 37 -5.37 -6.35 10.69
CA LEU A 37 -6.40 -6.47 9.65
C LEU A 37 -7.18 -7.79 9.74
N ASP A 38 -6.53 -8.89 10.09
CA ASP A 38 -7.18 -10.19 10.31
C ASP A 38 -8.24 -10.14 11.42
N ARG A 39 -8.02 -9.31 12.44
CA ARG A 39 -8.95 -9.16 13.57
C ARG A 39 -10.15 -8.28 13.26
N ILE A 40 -10.04 -7.33 12.33
CA ILE A 40 -11.09 -6.32 12.10
C ILE A 40 -11.83 -6.49 10.78
N SER A 41 -11.19 -7.06 9.76
CA SER A 41 -11.78 -7.20 8.43
C SER A 41 -12.93 -8.21 8.42
N GLY A 42 -13.99 -7.91 7.66
CA GLY A 42 -15.17 -8.78 7.51
C GLY A 42 -16.10 -8.83 8.74
N ARG A 43 -15.88 -8.02 9.77
CA ARG A 43 -16.70 -8.01 11.00
C ARG A 43 -17.83 -6.98 11.01
N GLY A 44 -18.35 -6.63 9.83
CA GLY A 44 -19.45 -5.65 9.69
C GLY A 44 -19.06 -4.19 9.88
N VAL A 45 -17.78 -3.88 10.09
CA VAL A 45 -17.26 -2.51 10.19
C VAL A 45 -16.33 -2.24 8.99
N PRO A 46 -16.53 -1.15 8.23
CA PRO A 46 -15.63 -0.78 7.14
C PRO A 46 -14.22 -0.47 7.64
N VAL A 47 -13.20 -0.95 6.92
CA VAL A 47 -11.78 -0.77 7.23
C VAL A 47 -11.12 0.11 6.18
N VAL A 48 -10.51 1.22 6.61
CA VAL A 48 -9.65 2.07 5.78
C VAL A 48 -8.22 1.87 6.24
N SER A 49 -7.35 1.34 5.38
CA SER A 49 -5.93 1.17 5.69
C SER A 49 -5.13 2.35 5.19
N VAL A 50 -4.27 2.91 6.03
CA VAL A 50 -3.30 3.95 5.69
C VAL A 50 -1.91 3.34 5.86
N LEU A 51 -1.18 3.13 4.77
CA LEU A 51 0.16 2.54 4.77
C LEU A 51 1.22 3.63 4.73
N TYR A 52 2.10 3.63 5.73
CA TYR A 52 3.33 4.42 5.75
C TYR A 52 4.49 3.58 5.24
N SER A 53 5.09 3.97 4.13
CA SER A 53 6.20 3.23 3.53
C SER A 53 7.14 4.17 2.80
N GLY A 54 8.43 3.85 2.77
CA GLY A 54 9.42 4.63 2.02
C GLY A 54 9.42 4.31 0.53
N ARG A 55 8.64 3.31 0.09
CA ARG A 55 8.61 2.74 -1.26
C ARG A 55 7.29 2.02 -1.54
N THR A 56 7.06 1.64 -2.80
CA THR A 56 6.00 0.70 -3.14
C THR A 56 6.38 -0.71 -2.70
N LEU A 57 5.41 -1.45 -2.15
CA LEU A 57 5.60 -2.79 -1.59
C LEU A 57 4.48 -3.72 -2.04
N TYR A 58 4.74 -5.02 -2.05
CA TYR A 58 3.69 -6.00 -2.30
C TYR A 58 2.77 -6.07 -1.08
N ALA A 59 1.49 -5.72 -1.29
CA ALA A 59 0.52 -5.47 -0.23
C ALA A 59 -0.87 -6.07 -0.50
N ASN A 60 -1.02 -7.01 -1.45
CA ASN A 60 -2.33 -7.52 -1.86
C ASN A 60 -3.13 -8.13 -0.69
N SER A 61 -2.45 -8.78 0.26
CA SER A 61 -3.06 -9.31 1.49
C SER A 61 -3.69 -8.22 2.36
N LEU A 62 -3.07 -7.04 2.44
CA LEU A 62 -3.60 -5.89 3.16
C LEU A 62 -4.74 -5.23 2.37
N ILE A 63 -4.56 -5.06 1.06
CA ILE A 63 -5.57 -4.47 0.17
C ILE A 63 -6.86 -5.30 0.21
N ASN A 64 -6.76 -6.64 0.11
CA ASN A 64 -7.92 -7.54 0.17
C ASN A 64 -8.69 -7.49 1.48
N LYS A 65 -8.07 -7.02 2.57
CA LYS A 65 -8.70 -6.88 3.89
C LYS A 65 -9.18 -5.47 4.18
N SER A 66 -9.02 -4.56 3.24
CA SER A 66 -9.36 -3.15 3.36
C SER A 66 -10.52 -2.80 2.42
N ASN A 67 -11.47 -2.00 2.89
CA ASN A 67 -12.50 -1.41 2.02
C ASN A 67 -11.93 -0.22 1.23
N ALA A 68 -10.95 0.48 1.78
CA ALA A 68 -10.14 1.48 1.10
C ALA A 68 -8.68 1.37 1.56
N PHE A 69 -7.73 1.67 0.68
CA PHE A 69 -6.30 1.57 0.95
C PHE A 69 -5.58 2.82 0.45
N VAL A 70 -4.88 3.52 1.35
CA VAL A 70 -4.16 4.76 1.07
C VAL A 70 -2.66 4.53 1.27
N ALA A 71 -1.87 4.77 0.24
CA ALA A 71 -0.42 4.87 0.37
C ALA A 71 -0.05 6.30 0.77
N ALA A 72 0.30 6.51 2.04
CA ALA A 72 0.60 7.83 2.59
C ALA A 72 2.12 8.15 2.59
N PHE A 73 2.94 7.20 2.15
CA PHE A 73 4.39 7.29 2.13
C PHE A 73 4.97 7.71 3.51
N LEU A 74 5.83 8.73 3.56
CA LEU A 74 6.41 9.27 4.79
C LEU A 74 5.98 10.75 4.92
N PRO A 75 4.79 11.03 5.50
CA PRO A 75 4.14 12.35 5.42
C PRO A 75 4.79 13.45 6.27
N GLY A 76 5.77 13.13 7.12
CA GLY A 76 6.43 14.10 8.00
C GLY A 76 5.57 14.53 9.19
N SER A 77 5.86 15.73 9.74
CA SER A 77 5.19 16.25 10.94
C SER A 77 3.72 16.59 10.72
N GLU A 78 3.35 17.01 9.51
CA GLU A 78 2.01 17.50 9.18
C GLU A 78 1.04 16.37 8.79
N ALA A 79 1.08 15.25 9.51
CA ALA A 79 0.22 14.09 9.25
C ALA A 79 -1.29 14.39 9.41
N ALA A 80 -1.64 15.54 10.01
CA ALA A 80 -3.01 16.06 10.00
C ALA A 80 -3.59 16.19 8.59
N GLY A 81 -2.75 16.43 7.56
CA GLY A 81 -3.17 16.47 6.16
C GLY A 81 -3.81 15.17 5.64
N ILE A 82 -3.54 14.03 6.29
CA ILE A 82 -4.25 12.77 5.99
C ILE A 82 -5.72 12.88 6.39
N THR A 83 -6.03 13.56 7.48
CA THR A 83 -7.41 13.75 7.94
C THR A 83 -8.18 14.72 7.05
N ASP A 84 -7.51 15.73 6.50
CA ASP A 84 -8.09 16.73 5.59
C ASP A 84 -8.68 16.09 4.32
N VAL A 85 -8.05 15.01 3.86
CA VAL A 85 -8.58 14.23 2.72
C VAL A 85 -9.56 13.18 3.19
N LEU A 86 -9.30 12.42 4.26
CA LEU A 86 -10.15 11.28 4.66
C LEU A 86 -11.53 11.66 5.21
N PHE A 87 -11.66 12.83 5.83
CA PHE A 87 -12.89 13.25 6.48
C PHE A 87 -13.61 14.35 5.71
N ARG A 88 -14.94 14.35 5.82
CA ARG A 88 -15.77 15.48 5.43
C ARG A 88 -15.57 16.62 6.44
N ASN A 89 -15.70 17.86 5.98
CA ASN A 89 -15.71 19.01 6.88
C ASN A 89 -16.95 19.01 7.80
N ALA A 90 -17.01 19.97 8.72
CA ALA A 90 -18.12 20.12 9.66
C ALA A 90 -19.51 20.32 8.98
N ARG A 91 -19.55 20.70 7.70
CA ARG A 91 -20.78 20.84 6.90
C ARG A 91 -21.15 19.54 6.16
N GLY A 92 -20.44 18.44 6.40
CA GLY A 92 -20.64 17.16 5.72
C GLY A 92 -20.19 17.16 4.26
N GLN A 93 -19.40 18.15 3.82
CA GLN A 93 -18.91 18.26 2.45
C GLN A 93 -17.49 17.70 2.35
N VAL A 94 -17.12 17.17 1.18
CA VAL A 94 -15.73 16.84 0.88
C VAL A 94 -14.92 18.13 0.92
N ALA A 95 -13.94 18.22 1.82
CA ALA A 95 -13.10 19.40 1.98
C ALA A 95 -11.97 19.42 0.94
N HIS A 96 -11.24 18.32 0.87
CA HIS A 96 -10.14 18.09 -0.07
C HIS A 96 -10.32 16.75 -0.77
N ASN A 97 -9.92 16.68 -2.04
CA ASN A 97 -9.95 15.44 -2.81
C ASN A 97 -8.53 14.84 -2.89
N PHE A 98 -8.44 13.53 -3.15
CA PHE A 98 -7.16 12.90 -3.49
C PHE A 98 -6.70 13.40 -4.86
N SER A 99 -5.50 13.98 -4.91
CA SER A 99 -4.85 14.42 -6.15
C SER A 99 -3.55 13.65 -6.44
N GLY A 100 -2.98 12.98 -5.43
CA GLY A 100 -1.75 12.21 -5.54
C GLY A 100 -1.86 11.09 -6.56
N LYS A 101 -0.84 10.99 -7.42
CA LYS A 101 -0.66 9.90 -8.39
C LYS A 101 0.66 9.20 -8.13
N LEU A 102 0.70 7.89 -8.33
CA LEU A 102 1.89 7.07 -8.09
C LEU A 102 3.06 7.53 -8.96
N SER A 103 4.14 7.99 -8.32
CA SER A 103 5.42 8.28 -8.96
C SER A 103 6.27 7.03 -9.20
N PHE A 104 5.86 5.89 -8.64
CA PHE A 104 6.46 4.57 -8.85
C PHE A 104 5.36 3.53 -9.07
N PRO A 105 5.52 2.58 -10.01
CA PRO A 105 4.54 1.52 -10.20
C PRO A 105 4.40 0.68 -8.93
N TRP A 106 3.15 0.31 -8.60
CA TRP A 106 2.86 -0.55 -7.46
C TRP A 106 3.03 -2.03 -7.83
N PRO A 107 3.74 -2.83 -7.03
CA PRO A 107 4.07 -4.17 -7.46
C PRO A 107 2.88 -5.14 -7.48
N SER A 108 2.81 -5.98 -8.51
CA SER A 108 1.79 -7.04 -8.66
C SER A 108 2.12 -8.35 -7.97
N ASN A 109 3.38 -8.52 -7.58
CA ASN A 109 3.87 -9.73 -6.94
C ASN A 109 4.98 -9.42 -5.92
N ALA A 110 5.32 -10.38 -5.07
CA ALA A 110 6.22 -10.19 -3.93
C ALA A 110 7.70 -9.97 -4.32
N CYS A 111 8.03 -10.23 -5.59
CA CYS A 111 9.37 -10.17 -6.15
C CYS A 111 9.37 -9.32 -7.43
N PRO A 112 9.11 -8.02 -7.32
CA PRO A 112 9.15 -7.14 -8.48
C PRO A 112 10.57 -7.09 -9.05
N PRO A 113 10.71 -6.91 -10.38
CA PRO A 113 12.01 -6.72 -11.00
C PRO A 113 12.67 -5.45 -10.47
N ALA A 114 14.01 -5.38 -10.54
CA ALA A 114 14.73 -4.15 -10.25
C ALA A 114 14.23 -3.02 -11.16
N THR A 115 14.20 -1.78 -10.64
CA THR A 115 13.59 -0.61 -11.31
C THR A 115 14.11 -0.37 -12.73
N ASN A 116 15.37 -0.75 -13.02
CA ASN A 116 16.04 -0.56 -14.31
C ASN A 116 16.13 -1.84 -15.15
N ALA A 117 15.54 -2.95 -14.72
CA ALA A 117 15.58 -4.20 -15.48
C ALA A 117 14.66 -4.11 -16.72
N PRO A 118 15.03 -4.71 -17.87
CA PRO A 118 14.14 -4.83 -19.02
C PRO A 118 12.84 -5.53 -18.60
N GLN A 119 11.72 -4.81 -18.66
CA GLN A 119 10.42 -5.29 -18.18
C GLN A 119 9.69 -6.15 -19.21
N THR A 120 10.34 -7.18 -19.76
CA THR A 120 9.80 -7.89 -20.93
C THR A 120 8.49 -8.63 -20.65
N ASN A 121 8.11 -8.90 -19.39
CA ASN A 121 6.84 -9.57 -19.04
C ASN A 121 6.24 -9.14 -17.68
N TYR A 122 6.72 -8.05 -17.08
CA TYR A 122 6.22 -7.61 -15.78
C TYR A 122 5.13 -6.55 -15.96
N ARG A 123 3.95 -6.78 -15.38
CA ARG A 123 2.87 -5.80 -15.32
C ARG A 123 2.65 -5.41 -13.87
N PRO A 124 2.78 -4.13 -13.50
CA PRO A 124 2.52 -3.70 -12.13
C PRO A 124 1.02 -3.82 -11.80
N LEU A 125 0.70 -3.90 -10.51
CA LEU A 125 -0.69 -3.93 -10.05
C LEU A 125 -1.39 -2.61 -10.37
N PHE A 126 -0.69 -1.51 -10.06
CA PHE A 126 -1.10 -0.16 -10.38
C PHE A 126 0.06 0.51 -11.13
N ASN A 127 -0.23 1.03 -12.32
CA ASN A 127 0.78 1.69 -13.16
C ASN A 127 1.28 3.00 -12.53
N TYR A 128 2.43 3.48 -13.01
CA TYR A 128 2.81 4.88 -12.82
C TYR A 128 1.65 5.81 -13.20
N GLY A 129 1.43 6.86 -12.42
CA GLY A 129 0.32 7.80 -12.62
C GLY A 129 -1.03 7.31 -12.09
N TYR A 130 -1.15 6.10 -11.55
CA TYR A 130 -2.39 5.62 -10.94
C TYR A 130 -2.70 6.37 -9.64
N GLY A 131 -3.97 6.65 -9.39
CA GLY A 131 -4.49 7.18 -8.14
C GLY A 131 -5.98 7.44 -8.28
N LEU A 132 -6.77 6.94 -7.34
CA LEU A 132 -8.22 7.17 -7.31
C LEU A 132 -8.52 8.49 -6.61
N ASP A 133 -9.67 9.06 -6.95
CA ASP A 133 -10.26 10.23 -6.33
C ASP A 133 -11.70 9.94 -5.91
N TYR A 134 -12.39 10.92 -5.31
CA TYR A 134 -13.78 10.74 -4.87
C TYR A 134 -14.81 10.59 -6.00
N LEU A 135 -14.44 10.86 -7.25
CA LEU A 135 -15.31 10.68 -8.42
C LEU A 135 -15.10 9.31 -9.08
N SER A 136 -13.99 8.64 -8.75
CA SER A 136 -13.64 7.32 -9.24
C SER A 136 -14.64 6.27 -8.75
N ARG A 137 -15.11 5.40 -9.65
CA ARG A 137 -16.07 4.31 -9.35
C ARG A 137 -15.46 2.92 -9.42
N ASN A 138 -14.14 2.83 -9.29
CA ASN A 138 -13.39 1.60 -9.46
C ASN A 138 -13.54 0.70 -8.23
N ASN A 139 -13.90 -0.56 -8.47
CA ASN A 139 -13.76 -1.63 -7.49
C ASN A 139 -12.58 -2.52 -7.91
N ILE A 140 -11.57 -2.64 -7.04
CA ILE A 140 -10.33 -3.37 -7.31
C ILE A 140 -10.55 -4.89 -7.24
N GLY A 141 -11.63 -5.35 -6.61
CA GLY A 141 -11.93 -6.76 -6.42
C GLY A 141 -10.90 -7.47 -5.53
N VAL A 142 -10.98 -8.81 -5.48
CA VAL A 142 -10.02 -9.62 -4.73
C VAL A 142 -8.77 -9.83 -5.59
N LEU A 143 -7.62 -9.43 -5.05
CA LEU A 143 -6.32 -9.56 -5.69
C LEU A 143 -5.68 -10.93 -5.39
N PRO A 144 -4.91 -11.51 -6.34
CA PRO A 144 -4.19 -12.75 -6.11
C PRO A 144 -3.11 -12.59 -5.03
N ILE A 145 -2.93 -13.61 -4.20
CA ILE A 145 -1.93 -13.64 -3.12
C ILE A 145 -0.70 -14.46 -3.55
N ASP A 146 0.42 -13.79 -3.66
CA ASP A 146 1.75 -14.35 -3.84
C ASP A 146 2.35 -14.68 -2.48
N ARG A 147 2.69 -15.96 -2.29
CA ARG A 147 3.19 -16.51 -1.03
C ARG A 147 4.72 -16.67 -1.01
N ARG A 148 5.42 -16.22 -2.04
CA ARG A 148 6.89 -16.25 -2.07
C ARG A 148 7.45 -15.45 -0.90
N THR A 149 8.32 -16.11 -0.14
CA THR A 149 9.10 -15.48 0.95
C THR A 149 10.48 -15.06 0.46
N THR A 150 10.98 -15.73 -0.59
CA THR A 150 12.23 -15.40 -1.26
C THR A 150 12.03 -15.25 -2.77
N CYS A 151 12.82 -14.38 -3.37
CA CYS A 151 12.85 -14.11 -4.79
C CYS A 151 13.87 -15.00 -5.50
N PRO A 152 13.53 -15.53 -6.67
CA PRO A 152 14.48 -16.29 -7.47
C PRO A 152 15.64 -15.37 -7.88
N SER A 153 16.84 -15.94 -7.99
CA SER A 153 17.96 -15.28 -8.63
C SER A 153 17.57 -14.83 -10.03
N ALA A 154 17.98 -13.61 -10.40
CA ALA A 154 17.79 -13.11 -11.76
C ALA A 154 18.44 -14.11 -12.74
N GLN A 155 17.67 -14.54 -13.74
CA GLN A 155 18.21 -15.22 -14.92
C GLN A 155 18.83 -14.20 -15.85
#